data_AF-A0A7S1H9E1-F1
#
_entry.id   AF-A0A7S1H9E1-F1
#
_cell.length_a   1.000
_cell.length_b   1.000
_cell.length_c   1.000
_cell.angle_alpha   90.00
_cell.angle_beta   90.00
_cell.angle_gamma   90.00
#
_symmetry.space_group_name_H-M   'P 1'
#
loop_
_entity.id
_entity.type
_entity.pdbx_description
1 polymer ?
#
loop_
_entity_poly.entity_id
_entity_poly.type
_entity_poly.pdbx_seq_one_letter_code
_entity_poly.pdbx_strand_id
1 'polypeptide(L)'
;MTTIHNLGFPRIGAKRELKFALESYWNGESSLDELKALGAQLRQRNWENQTGLDLVPVGDFAFYDQVLDMSFTLGNLPERVQGFHGDPLDNYFRVARGRSAK
;
A
#
# COMPACT_ATOMS: atom_id res chain seq x y z
N MET A 1 -9.91 6.33 33.34
CA MET A 1 -9.46 7.04 32.12
C MET A 1 -9.90 6.20 30.93
N THR A 2 -10.54 6.79 29.92
CA THR A 2 -11.05 6.04 28.75
C THR A 2 -10.01 6.12 27.65
N THR A 3 -9.69 4.98 27.02
CA THR A 3 -8.77 4.90 25.88
C THR A 3 -9.54 5.01 24.56
N ILE A 4 -9.05 5.83 23.64
CA ILE A 4 -9.60 6.03 22.29
C ILE A 4 -8.64 5.42 21.27
N HIS A 5 -9.16 4.51 20.44
CA HIS A 5 -8.38 3.76 19.46
C HIS A 5 -9.14 3.67 18.13
N ASN A 6 -8.41 3.74 17.02
CA ASN A 6 -8.92 3.48 15.68
C ASN A 6 -8.25 2.23 15.07
N LEU A 7 -9.04 1.38 14.39
CA LEU A 7 -8.57 0.10 13.83
C LEU A 7 -7.98 0.20 12.42
N GLY A 8 -8.16 1.34 11.75
CA GLY A 8 -7.61 1.57 10.41
C GLY A 8 -7.98 2.93 9.86
N PHE A 9 -7.17 3.46 8.94
CA PHE A 9 -7.40 4.76 8.34
C PHE A 9 -7.49 4.66 6.80
N PRO A 10 -8.40 5.39 6.13
CA PRO A 10 -8.52 5.35 4.68
C PRO A 10 -7.22 5.74 3.97
N ARG A 11 -6.61 4.78 3.26
CA ARG A 11 -5.31 4.94 2.59
C ARG A 11 -5.32 5.74 1.28
N ILE A 12 -6.51 5.99 0.73
CA ILE A 12 -6.68 6.52 -0.64
C ILE A 12 -6.19 7.98 -0.78
N GLY A 13 -6.13 8.72 0.33
CA GLY A 13 -5.83 10.15 0.36
C GLY A 13 -7.07 11.02 0.09
N ALA A 14 -7.08 12.24 0.63
CA ALA A 14 -8.24 13.14 0.57
C ALA A 14 -8.65 13.53 -0.87
N LYS A 15 -7.71 13.46 -1.82
CA LYS A 15 -7.92 13.77 -3.24
C LYS A 15 -7.67 12.55 -4.12
N ARG A 16 -7.73 11.34 -3.54
CA ARG A 16 -7.40 10.07 -4.21
C ARG A 16 -5.97 9.99 -4.73
N GLU A 17 -5.03 10.62 -4.04
CA GLU A 17 -3.62 10.67 -4.42
C GLU A 17 -3.05 9.26 -4.70
N LEU A 18 -3.38 8.27 -3.86
CA LEU A 18 -2.89 6.89 -4.04
C LEU A 18 -3.39 6.29 -5.36
N LYS A 19 -4.64 6.52 -5.75
CA LYS A 19 -5.21 6.03 -7.02
C LYS A 19 -4.41 6.57 -8.20
N PHE A 20 -4.21 7.89 -8.25
CA PHE A 20 -3.57 8.53 -9.39
C PHE A 20 -2.09 8.14 -9.51
N ALA A 21 -1.39 7.97 -8.39
CA ALA A 21 -0.01 7.51 -8.42
C ALA A 21 0.13 6.05 -8.86
N LEU A 22 -0.77 5.16 -8.41
CA LEU A 22 -0.79 3.78 -8.90
C LEU A 22 -1.06 3.72 -10.42
N GLU A 23 -2.03 4.50 -10.90
CA GLU A 23 -2.34 4.57 -12.33
C GLU A 23 -1.18 5.12 -13.16
N SER A 24 -0.54 6.20 -12.70
CA SER A 24 0.65 6.78 -13.32
C SER A 24 1.80 5.77 -13.36
N TYR A 25 2.08 5.09 -12.23
CA TYR A 25 3.12 4.07 -12.15
C TYR A 25 2.85 2.92 -13.13
N TRP A 26 1.62 2.39 -13.13
CA TRP A 26 1.27 1.28 -14.03
C TRP A 26 1.27 1.67 -15.51
N ASN A 27 1.09 2.96 -15.83
CA ASN A 27 1.20 3.49 -17.18
C ASN A 27 2.66 3.75 -17.61
N GLY A 28 3.62 3.67 -16.69
CA GLY A 28 5.03 4.00 -16.94
C GLY A 28 5.30 5.51 -16.97
N GLU A 29 4.41 6.30 -16.39
CA GLU A 29 4.50 7.77 -16.35
C GLU A 29 5.22 8.28 -15.09
N SER A 30 5.39 7.42 -14.08
CA SER A 30 6.18 7.69 -12.87
C SER A 30 6.98 6.45 -12.45
N SER A 31 7.99 6.69 -11.64
CA SER A 31 8.89 5.66 -11.11
C SER A 31 8.30 4.96 -9.88
N LEU A 32 8.86 3.78 -9.59
CA LEU A 32 8.51 3.02 -8.38
C LEU A 32 8.89 3.79 -7.10
N ASP A 33 9.98 4.56 -7.14
CA ASP A 33 10.43 5.34 -5.99
C ASP A 33 9.49 6.51 -5.69
N GLU A 34 8.94 7.16 -6.71
CA GLU A 34 7.90 8.18 -6.54
C GLU A 34 6.63 7.60 -5.91
N LEU A 35 6.21 6.40 -6.33
CA LEU A 35 5.07 5.71 -5.71
C LEU A 35 5.35 5.36 -4.25
N LYS A 36 6.54 4.84 -3.93
CA LYS A 36 6.96 4.53 -2.55
C LYS A 36 7.00 5.78 -1.67
N ALA A 37 7.52 6.89 -2.21
CA ALA A 37 7.59 8.18 -1.53
C ALA A 37 6.19 8.73 -1.23
N LEU A 38 5.27 8.69 -2.20
CA LEU A 38 3.88 9.10 -1.96
C LEU A 38 3.21 8.24 -0.89
N GLY A 39 3.41 6.91 -0.93
CA GLY A 39 2.89 6.02 0.09
C GLY A 39 3.39 6.37 1.50
N ALA A 40 4.66 6.76 1.63
CA ALA A 40 5.22 7.24 2.90
C ALA A 40 4.58 8.56 3.36
N GLN A 41 4.41 9.52 2.44
CA GLN A 41 3.76 10.81 2.73
C GLN A 41 2.29 10.63 3.18
N LEU A 42 1.56 9.72 2.55
CA LEU A 42 0.17 9.41 2.93
C LEU A 42 0.10 8.80 4.34
N ARG A 43 0.97 7.83 4.66
CA ARG A 43 1.03 7.27 6.02
C ARG A 43 1.33 8.33 7.07
N GLN A 44 2.32 9.19 6.81
CA GLN A 44 2.66 10.29 7.71
C GLN A 44 1.46 11.20 7.97
N ARG A 45 0.80 11.68 6.91
CA ARG A 45 -0.37 12.56 7.02
C ARG A 45 -1.53 11.87 7.76
N ASN A 46 -1.73 10.58 7.54
CA ASN A 46 -2.77 9.82 8.22
C ASN A 46 -2.52 9.70 9.73
N TRP A 47 -1.26 9.54 10.16
CA TRP A 47 -0.92 9.57 11.58
C TRP A 47 -1.06 10.97 12.18
N GLU A 48 -0.64 12.02 11.47
CA GLU A 48 -0.80 13.42 11.90
C GLU A 48 -2.29 13.77 12.15
N ASN A 49 -3.18 13.31 11.27
CA ASN A 49 -4.64 13.48 11.42
C ASN A 49 -5.25 12.72 12.62
N GLN A 50 -4.50 11.80 13.24
CA GLN A 50 -4.96 10.95 14.34
C GLN A 50 -4.23 11.25 15.66
N THR A 51 -3.50 12.36 15.74
CA THR A 51 -2.70 12.77 16.93
C THR A 51 -3.51 12.95 18.22
N GLY A 52 -4.84 13.03 18.14
CA GLY A 52 -5.73 13.07 19.30
C GLY A 52 -6.15 11.71 19.87
N LEU A 53 -5.72 10.59 19.27
CA LEU A 53 -6.02 9.24 19.75
C LEU A 53 -4.92 8.76 20.72
N ASP A 54 -5.30 7.92 21.68
CA ASP A 54 -4.31 7.25 22.55
C ASP A 54 -3.54 6.18 21.76
N LEU A 55 -4.20 5.52 20.81
CA LEU A 55 -3.63 4.48 19.95
C LEU A 55 -4.02 4.73 18.49
N VAL A 56 -3.03 4.64 17.59
CA VAL A 56 -3.19 4.76 16.14
C VAL A 56 -2.88 3.44 15.45
N PRO A 57 -3.54 3.11 14.33
CA PRO A 57 -3.25 1.90 13.58
C PRO A 57 -1.91 2.01 12.85
N VAL A 58 -1.19 0.87 12.80
CA VAL A 58 0.02 0.68 12.00
C VAL A 58 -0.11 -0.66 11.29
N GLY A 59 0.15 -0.69 9.97
CA GLY A 59 -0.03 -1.88 9.13
C GLY A 59 -1.35 -1.93 8.36
N ASP A 60 -2.18 -0.89 8.46
CA ASP A 60 -3.45 -0.73 7.76
C ASP A 60 -3.29 -0.19 6.31
N PHE A 61 -2.19 0.51 6.02
CA PHE A 61 -1.85 0.96 4.68
C PHE A 61 -1.42 -0.22 3.79
N ALA A 62 -2.02 -0.31 2.60
CA ALA A 62 -1.62 -1.23 1.53
C ALA A 62 -1.56 -0.49 0.19
N PHE A 63 -0.60 -0.81 -0.67
CA PHE A 63 -0.58 -0.23 -2.02
C PHE A 63 -1.74 -0.75 -2.88
N TYR A 64 -2.28 -1.94 -2.60
CA TYR A 64 -3.44 -2.47 -3.32
C TYR A 64 -4.48 -3.07 -2.38
N ASP A 65 -4.10 -4.08 -1.59
CA ASP A 65 -4.97 -4.81 -0.68
C ASP A 65 -4.20 -5.43 0.51
N GLN A 66 -4.70 -5.21 1.72
CA GLN A 66 -4.04 -5.66 2.96
C GLN A 66 -4.09 -7.18 3.17
N VAL A 67 -5.07 -7.89 2.57
CA VAL A 67 -5.11 -9.37 2.64
C VAL A 67 -4.04 -9.96 1.73
N LEU A 68 -3.82 -9.34 0.56
CA LEU A 68 -2.69 -9.69 -0.30
C LEU A 68 -1.35 -9.37 0.36
N ASP A 69 -1.21 -8.25 1.07
CA ASP A 69 0.00 -7.93 1.84
C ASP A 69 0.33 -9.05 2.84
N MET A 70 -0.70 -9.56 3.53
CA MET A 70 -0.53 -10.67 4.46
C MET A 70 -0.15 -11.97 3.74
N SER A 71 -0.70 -12.22 2.55
CA SER A 71 -0.35 -13.38 1.73
C SER A 71 1.14 -13.35 1.33
N PHE A 72 1.66 -12.19 0.94
CA PHE A 72 3.09 -12.01 0.69
C PHE A 72 3.94 -12.14 1.96
N THR A 73 3.49 -11.57 3.07
CA THR A 73 4.18 -11.62 4.36
C THR A 73 4.37 -13.07 4.85
N LEU A 74 3.36 -13.91 4.70
CA LEU A 74 3.39 -15.31 5.11
C LEU A 74 4.01 -16.24 4.05
N GLY A 75 4.32 -15.74 2.86
CA GLY A 75 4.75 -16.58 1.72
C GLY A 75 3.64 -17.46 1.16
N ASN A 76 2.36 -17.17 1.45
CA ASN A 76 1.19 -17.89 0.96
C ASN A 76 0.85 -17.48 -0.49
N LEU A 77 1.76 -17.78 -1.42
CA LEU A 77 1.64 -17.42 -2.83
C LEU A 77 1.50 -18.68 -3.70
N PRO A 78 0.55 -18.69 -4.66
CA PRO A 78 0.39 -19.80 -5.60
C PRO A 78 1.67 -20.08 -6.40
N GLU A 79 1.90 -21.34 -6.79
CA GLU A 79 3.08 -21.72 -7.57
C GLU A 79 3.25 -20.93 -8.88
N ARG A 80 2.13 -20.61 -9.56
CA ARG A 80 2.14 -19.82 -10.82
C ARG A 80 2.73 -18.40 -10.69
N VAL A 81 2.89 -17.89 -9.47
CA VAL A 81 3.47 -16.56 -9.21
C VAL A 81 4.85 -16.65 -8.57
N GLN A 82 5.37 -17.86 -8.37
CA GLN A 82 6.74 -18.09 -7.93
C GLN A 82 7.72 -17.79 -9.07
N GLY A 83 8.94 -17.41 -8.72
CA GLY A 83 10.00 -17.12 -9.70
C GLY A 83 9.88 -15.76 -10.39
N PHE A 84 8.99 -14.87 -9.96
CA PHE A 84 9.02 -13.50 -10.45
C PHE A 84 10.29 -12.77 -9.98
N HIS A 85 11.00 -12.18 -10.93
CA HIS A 85 12.18 -11.34 -10.69
C HIS A 85 11.80 -9.85 -10.66
N GLY A 86 12.65 -9.04 -10.01
CA GLY A 86 12.46 -7.60 -9.88
C GLY A 86 12.02 -7.17 -8.48
N ASP A 87 11.44 -5.97 -8.37
CA ASP A 87 11.04 -5.42 -7.09
C ASP A 87 9.85 -6.19 -6.49
N PRO A 88 9.83 -6.45 -5.17
CA PRO A 88 8.70 -7.11 -4.52
C PRO A 88 7.35 -6.44 -4.79
N LEU A 89 7.30 -5.12 -4.93
CA LEU A 89 6.05 -4.40 -5.18
C LEU A 89 5.55 -4.62 -6.62
N ASP A 90 6.43 -4.86 -7.58
CA ASP A 90 6.03 -5.27 -8.93
C ASP A 90 5.43 -6.67 -8.93
N ASN A 91 6.07 -7.60 -8.22
CA ASN A 91 5.55 -8.95 -8.06
C ASN A 91 4.18 -8.94 -7.41
N TYR A 92 4.02 -8.12 -6.38
CA TYR A 92 2.76 -7.86 -5.73
C TYR A 92 1.67 -7.37 -6.70
N PHE A 93 1.97 -6.38 -7.54
CA PHE A 93 1.01 -5.92 -8.56
C PHE A 93 0.70 -6.98 -9.63
N ARG A 94 1.67 -7.81 -10.02
CA ARG A 94 1.44 -8.95 -10.92
C ARG A 94 0.43 -9.93 -10.33
N VAL A 95 0.52 -10.23 -9.04
CA VAL A 95 -0.47 -11.10 -8.36
C VAL A 95 -1.84 -10.42 -8.26
N ALA A 96 -1.87 -9.14 -7.89
CA ALA A 96 -3.10 -8.37 -7.71
C ALA A 96 -3.88 -8.16 -9.01
N ARG A 97 -3.18 -7.99 -10.15
CA ARG A 97 -3.76 -7.42 -11.40
C ARG A 97 -3.43 -8.22 -12.66
N GLY A 98 -2.63 -9.28 -12.55
CA GLY A 98 -2.10 -10.04 -13.69
C GLY A 98 -0.90 -9.42 -14.41
N ARG A 99 -0.52 -8.17 -14.08
CA ARG A 99 0.64 -7.45 -14.63
C ARG A 99 1.14 -6.37 -13.66
N SER A 100 2.37 -5.88 -13.82
CA SER A 100 2.86 -4.66 -13.13
C SER A 100 2.82 -3.42 -14.05
N ALA A 101 3.77 -2.50 -13.88
CA ALA A 101 4.09 -1.43 -14.84
C ALA A 101 4.50 -2.00 -16.20
N LYS A 102 4.31 -1.18 -17.24
CA LYS A 102 4.62 -1.50 -18.64
C LYS A 102 6.11 -1.74 -18.86
#